data_AF-A0A8C6XWD4-F1
#
_entry.id   AF-A0A8C6XWD4-F1
#
_cell.length_a   1.000
_cell.length_b   1.000
_cell.length_c   1.000
_cell.angle_alpha   90.00
_cell.angle_beta   90.00
_cell.angle_gamma   90.00
#
_symmetry.space_group_name_H-M   'P 1'
#
loop_
_entity.id
_entity.type
_entity.pdbx_description
1 polymer ?
#
loop_
_entity_poly.entity_id
_entity_poly.type
_entity_poly.pdbx_seq_one_letter_code
_entity_poly.pdbx_strand_id
1 'polypeptide(L)'
;IPPLPEKTEVFICTSPIKKYRYCPYEKFAWIEKHFGHKFLEHVILTRDKTIVSGHVLIDDRPDIIGVERTPTWEHVLFTACHNKHLQLPASCHRLHSWADDWKAILESKRTC
;
A
#
# COMPACT_ATOMS: atom_id res chain seq x y z
N ILE A 1 -3.01 8.83 -11.84
CA ILE A 1 -3.57 9.04 -10.49
C ILE A 1 -3.94 10.51 -10.41
N PRO A 2 -5.20 10.88 -10.11
CA PRO A 2 -5.58 12.28 -9.93
C PRO A 2 -4.78 12.92 -8.78
N PRO A 3 -4.63 14.26 -8.75
CA PRO A 3 -3.87 14.92 -7.69
C PRO A 3 -4.40 14.54 -6.31
N LEU A 4 -3.48 14.16 -5.43
CA LEU A 4 -3.77 13.88 -4.03
C LEU A 4 -4.13 15.19 -3.32
N PRO A 5 -5.02 15.16 -2.33
CA PRO A 5 -5.37 16.36 -1.57
C PRO A 5 -4.13 16.92 -0.85
N GLU A 6 -4.03 18.26 -0.73
CA GLU A 6 -2.83 19.07 -0.40
C GLU A 6 -2.03 18.74 0.89
N LYS A 7 -2.40 17.69 1.64
CA LYS A 7 -1.72 17.25 2.89
C LYS A 7 -1.64 15.73 2.99
N THR A 8 -1.30 15.06 1.89
CA THR A 8 -1.20 13.60 1.87
C THR A 8 0.14 13.18 1.26
N GLU A 9 0.98 12.56 2.07
CA GLU A 9 2.20 11.90 1.62
C GLU A 9 1.88 10.48 1.18
N VAL A 10 2.46 10.07 0.04
CA VAL A 10 2.25 8.74 -0.53
C VAL A 10 3.59 8.09 -0.78
N PHE A 11 3.68 6.81 -0.42
CA PHE A 11 4.83 5.96 -0.68
C PHE A 11 4.36 4.67 -1.38
N ILE A 12 5.14 4.19 -2.35
CA ILE A 12 5.00 2.82 -2.85
C ILE A 12 5.81 1.90 -1.93
N CYS A 13 5.12 1.23 -1.01
CA CYS A 13 5.72 0.22 -0.14
C CYS A 13 5.55 -1.17 -0.76
N THR A 14 6.63 -1.76 -1.29
CA THR A 14 6.59 -3.01 -2.05
C THR A 14 7.65 -4.00 -1.60
N SER A 15 7.38 -5.29 -1.76
CA SER A 15 8.31 -6.36 -1.38
C SER A 15 9.01 -6.96 -2.60
N PRO A 16 10.34 -7.14 -2.56
CA PRO A 16 11.04 -7.90 -3.59
C PRO A 16 10.75 -9.40 -3.43
N ILE A 17 10.81 -10.14 -4.52
CA ILE A 17 10.81 -11.62 -4.47
C ILE A 17 12.18 -12.14 -3.99
N LYS A 18 12.23 -13.38 -3.48
CA LYS A 18 13.50 -13.99 -3.00
C LYS A 18 14.55 -14.13 -4.11
N LYS A 19 14.14 -14.47 -5.33
CA LYS A 19 15.01 -14.48 -6.52
C LYS A 19 15.18 -13.05 -7.04
N TYR A 20 15.91 -12.24 -6.28
CA TYR A 20 15.87 -10.78 -6.41
C TYR A 20 16.68 -10.20 -7.57
N ARG A 21 17.42 -10.99 -8.35
CA ARG A 21 18.39 -10.48 -9.35
C ARG A 21 17.86 -9.35 -10.25
N TYR A 22 16.60 -9.43 -10.68
CA TYR A 22 15.98 -8.44 -11.57
C TYR A 22 14.86 -7.63 -10.90
N CYS A 23 14.26 -8.16 -9.85
CA CYS A 23 13.00 -7.65 -9.29
C CYS A 23 13.08 -6.21 -8.74
N PRO A 24 14.09 -5.81 -7.93
CA PRO A 24 14.22 -4.43 -7.46
C PRO A 24 14.33 -3.47 -8.63
N TYR A 25 15.29 -3.68 -9.53
CA TYR A 25 15.53 -2.80 -10.67
C TYR A 25 14.27 -2.63 -11.53
N GLU A 26 13.62 -3.72 -11.92
CA GLU A 26 12.41 -3.67 -12.74
C GLU A 26 11.26 -2.93 -12.05
N LYS A 27 11.13 -3.02 -10.72
CA LYS A 27 10.14 -2.24 -9.96
C LYS A 27 10.43 -0.75 -10.05
N PHE A 28 11.67 -0.31 -9.84
CA PHE A 28 12.05 1.10 -9.96
C PHE A 28 11.83 1.60 -11.39
N ALA A 29 12.27 0.84 -12.41
CA ALA A 29 12.07 1.19 -13.82
C ALA A 29 10.59 1.30 -14.19
N TRP A 30 9.74 0.41 -13.66
CA TRP A 30 8.29 0.47 -13.89
C TRP A 30 7.68 1.72 -13.24
N ILE A 31 8.08 2.05 -12.01
CA ILE A 31 7.60 3.25 -11.30
C ILE A 31 8.03 4.51 -12.05
N GLU A 32 9.30 4.61 -12.47
CA GLU A 32 9.78 5.75 -13.26
C GLU A 32 8.99 5.91 -14.56
N LYS A 33 8.73 4.81 -15.27
CA LYS A 33 7.98 4.81 -16.53
C LYS A 33 6.54 5.35 -16.36
N HIS A 34 5.88 5.01 -15.25
CA HIS A 34 4.44 5.28 -15.06
C HIS A 34 4.14 6.50 -14.18
N PHE A 35 5.05 6.87 -13.28
CA PHE A 35 4.88 7.98 -12.33
C PHE A 35 5.95 9.06 -12.45
N GLY A 36 7.00 8.83 -13.25
CA GLY A 36 8.09 9.77 -13.47
C GLY A 36 9.22 9.64 -12.44
N HIS A 37 10.38 10.16 -12.81
CA HIS A 37 11.63 10.05 -12.03
C HIS A 37 11.51 10.56 -10.59
N LYS A 38 10.80 11.67 -10.36
CA LYS A 38 10.61 12.24 -9.02
C LYS A 38 9.91 11.29 -8.05
N PHE A 39 9.05 10.40 -8.56
CA PHE A 39 8.33 9.46 -7.71
C PHE A 39 9.22 8.34 -7.15
N LEU A 40 10.45 8.18 -7.67
CA LEU A 40 11.41 7.21 -7.15
C LEU A 40 11.84 7.49 -5.71
N GLU A 41 11.80 8.76 -5.28
CA GLU A 41 12.06 9.19 -3.90
C GLU A 41 11.00 8.68 -2.90
N HIS A 42 9.85 8.24 -3.41
CA HIS A 42 8.71 7.75 -2.64
C HIS A 42 8.60 6.22 -2.63
N VAL A 43 9.66 5.49 -2.99
CA VAL A 43 9.65 4.02 -3.04
C VAL A 43 10.32 3.42 -1.81
N ILE A 44 9.57 2.60 -1.07
CA ILE A 44 10.09 1.81 0.05
C ILE A 44 10.10 0.34 -0.36
N LEU A 45 11.28 -0.22 -0.56
CA LEU A 45 11.47 -1.63 -0.89
C LEU A 45 11.77 -2.44 0.38
N THR A 46 10.80 -3.19 0.88
CA THR A 46 10.95 -3.98 2.12
C THR A 46 10.20 -5.31 2.07
N ARG A 47 10.79 -6.35 2.68
CA ARG A 47 10.10 -7.64 2.92
C ARG A 47 9.20 -7.61 4.15
N ASP A 48 9.45 -6.67 5.05
CA ASP A 48 8.67 -6.46 6.27
C ASP A 48 8.05 -5.07 6.21
N LYS A 49 6.73 -5.01 6.03
CA LYS A 49 5.99 -3.74 5.96
C LYS A 49 5.57 -3.26 7.34
N THR A 50 5.67 -4.09 8.38
CA THR A 50 5.20 -3.71 9.72
C THR A 50 6.11 -2.68 10.37
N ILE A 51 7.37 -2.60 9.95
CA ILE A 51 8.34 -1.58 10.39
C ILE A 51 8.18 -0.22 9.69
N VAL A 52 7.36 -0.15 8.63
CA VAL A 52 7.12 1.10 7.91
C VAL A 52 5.97 1.82 8.58
N SER A 53 6.22 3.02 9.09
CA SER A 53 5.18 3.84 9.71
C SER A 53 4.34 4.58 8.68
N GLY A 54 3.06 4.75 8.99
CA GLY A 54 2.06 5.43 8.17
C GLY A 54 0.67 5.30 8.78
N HIS A 55 -0.31 5.99 8.17
CA HIS A 55 -1.71 5.96 8.63
C HIS A 55 -2.52 4.83 7.98
N VAL A 56 -2.25 4.54 6.70
CA VAL A 56 -2.98 3.55 5.89
C VAL A 56 -2.01 2.76 5.04
N LEU A 57 -2.20 1.44 4.99
CA LEU A 57 -1.57 0.55 4.02
C LEU A 57 -2.65 -0.10 3.16
N ILE A 58 -2.70 0.28 1.88
CA ILE A 58 -3.55 -0.38 0.87
C ILE A 58 -2.74 -1.49 0.21
N ASP A 59 -3.14 -2.74 0.42
CA ASP A 59 -2.39 -3.93 -0.01
C ASP A 59 -3.33 -5.11 -0.23
N ASP A 60 -3.05 -5.97 -1.20
CA ASP A 60 -3.88 -7.13 -1.56
C ASP A 60 -3.59 -8.39 -0.74
N ARG A 61 -2.49 -8.42 0.01
CA ARG A 61 -2.17 -9.52 0.92
C ARG A 61 -3.08 -9.46 2.15
N PRO A 62 -3.87 -10.51 2.46
CA PRO A 62 -4.77 -10.51 3.63
C PRO A 62 -4.02 -10.41 4.97
N ASP A 63 -2.97 -11.21 5.14
CA ASP A 63 -2.23 -11.29 6.40
C ASP A 63 -0.82 -10.68 6.24
N ILE A 64 -0.68 -9.42 6.65
CA ILE A 64 0.61 -8.71 6.65
C ILE A 64 1.23 -8.81 8.03
N ILE A 65 2.15 -9.75 8.18
CA ILE A 65 2.88 -10.04 9.42
C ILE A 65 4.36 -9.70 9.27
N GLY A 66 4.99 -9.33 10.39
CA GLY A 66 6.37 -8.91 10.47
C GLY A 66 6.85 -8.84 11.91
N VAL A 67 7.94 -8.10 12.15
CA VAL A 67 8.54 -7.96 13.48
C VAL A 67 7.70 -7.07 14.41
N GLU A 68 7.14 -5.98 13.89
CA GLU A 68 6.22 -5.12 14.64
C GLU A 68 4.85 -5.81 14.74
N ARG A 69 4.38 -5.97 15.99
CA ARG A 69 3.14 -6.69 16.31
C ARG A 69 1.91 -5.80 16.17
N THR A 70 2.10 -4.49 16.31
CA THR A 70 1.08 -3.46 16.20
C THR A 70 1.55 -2.39 15.22
N PRO A 71 1.48 -2.66 13.89
CA PRO A 71 1.86 -1.67 12.88
C PRO A 71 1.05 -0.39 13.06
N THR A 72 1.65 0.76 12.77
CA THR A 72 0.96 2.06 12.97
C THR A 72 -0.16 2.30 11.97
N TRP A 73 -0.10 1.66 10.81
CA TRP A 73 -1.06 1.83 9.73
C TRP A 73 -2.28 0.95 9.94
N GLU A 74 -3.44 1.45 9.53
CA GLU A 74 -4.59 0.59 9.26
C GLU A 74 -4.40 -0.16 7.94
N HIS A 75 -4.65 -1.47 7.96
CA HIS A 75 -4.70 -2.27 6.74
C HIS A 75 -6.04 -2.10 6.03
N VAL A 76 -5.98 -1.66 4.77
CA VAL A 76 -7.12 -1.65 3.86
C VAL A 76 -6.87 -2.72 2.80
N LEU A 77 -7.65 -3.79 2.84
CA LEU A 77 -7.48 -4.91 1.90
C LEU A 77 -7.93 -4.49 0.51
N PHE A 78 -6.98 -4.42 -0.43
CA PHE A 78 -7.31 -4.19 -1.84
C PHE A 78 -7.80 -5.48 -2.48
N THR A 79 -8.92 -5.44 -3.19
CA THR A 79 -9.51 -6.64 -3.78
C THR A 79 -8.70 -7.14 -4.97
N ALA A 80 -8.34 -8.43 -4.92
CA ALA A 80 -7.66 -9.15 -5.99
C ALA A 80 -8.31 -10.52 -6.22
N CYS A 81 -7.98 -11.17 -7.33
CA CYS A 81 -8.57 -12.46 -7.72
C CYS A 81 -8.44 -13.54 -6.64
N HIS A 82 -7.34 -13.53 -5.88
CA HIS A 82 -7.03 -14.51 -4.85
C HIS A 82 -7.62 -14.19 -3.46
N ASN A 83 -8.13 -12.98 -3.23
CA ASN A 83 -8.66 -12.57 -1.91
C ASN A 83 -10.15 -12.17 -1.91
N LYS A 84 -10.78 -12.10 -3.10
CA LYS A 84 -12.17 -11.64 -3.28
C LYS A 84 -13.23 -12.48 -2.56
N HIS A 85 -12.90 -13.73 -2.23
CA HIS A 85 -13.80 -14.65 -1.54
C HIS A 85 -13.67 -14.60 -0.02
N LEU A 86 -12.67 -13.87 0.50
CA LEU A 86 -12.43 -13.78 1.93
C LEU A 86 -13.44 -12.84 2.58
N GLN A 87 -14.15 -13.35 3.58
CA GLN A 87 -14.97 -12.54 4.46
C GLN A 87 -14.09 -11.84 5.48
N LEU A 88 -14.27 -10.53 5.61
CA LEU A 88 -13.54 -9.72 6.57
C LEU A 88 -14.39 -9.46 7.80
N PRO A 89 -13.77 -9.35 8.99
CA PRO A 89 -14.45 -8.78 10.16
C PRO A 89 -14.99 -7.38 9.85
N ALA A 90 -16.07 -6.99 10.53
CA ALA A 90 -16.67 -5.66 10.37
C ALA A 90 -15.71 -4.49 10.70
N SER A 91 -14.65 -4.75 11.46
CA SER A 91 -13.60 -3.80 11.81
C SER A 91 -12.53 -3.61 10.73
N CYS A 92 -12.56 -4.38 9.64
CA CYS A 92 -11.56 -4.31 8.58
C CYS A 92 -12.14 -3.62 7.34
N HIS A 93 -11.35 -2.75 6.72
CA HIS A 93 -11.75 -2.08 5.48
C HIS A 93 -11.31 -2.84 4.24
N ARG A 94 -12.15 -2.81 3.20
CA ARG A 94 -11.85 -3.34 1.87
C ARG A 94 -12.05 -2.25 0.83
N LEU A 95 -11.08 -2.12 -0.07
CA LEU A 95 -11.21 -1.35 -1.29
C LEU A 95 -11.41 -2.33 -2.45
N HIS A 96 -12.55 -2.28 -3.15
CA HIS A 96 -12.84 -3.21 -4.24
C HIS A 96 -12.13 -2.82 -5.53
N SER A 97 -11.97 -1.53 -5.76
CA SER A 97 -11.28 -0.99 -6.92
C SER A 97 -10.76 0.42 -6.67
N TRP A 98 -9.92 0.94 -7.56
CA TRP A 98 -9.52 2.36 -7.54
C TRP A 98 -10.64 3.32 -7.95
N ALA A 99 -11.78 2.82 -8.44
CA ALA A 99 -12.98 3.62 -8.72
C ALA A 99 -13.86 3.83 -7.48
N ASP A 100 -13.61 3.08 -6.40
CA ASP A 100 -14.28 3.25 -5.12
C ASP A 100 -13.78 4.53 -4.41
N ASP A 101 -14.45 4.92 -3.34
CA ASP A 101 -14.13 6.13 -2.59
C ASP A 101 -12.93 5.94 -1.62
N TRP A 102 -11.75 5.76 -2.19
CA TRP A 102 -10.50 5.72 -1.43
C TRP A 102 -10.21 7.06 -0.72
N LYS A 103 -10.80 8.17 -1.16
CA LYS A 103 -10.61 9.48 -0.52
C LYS A 103 -11.28 9.53 0.84
N ALA A 104 -12.49 8.97 0.98
CA ALA A 104 -13.17 8.86 2.27
C ALA A 104 -12.34 8.08 3.30
N ILE A 105 -11.66 7.01 2.88
CA ILE A 105 -10.74 6.24 3.73
C ILE A 105 -9.61 7.14 4.24
N LEU A 106 -8.95 7.90 3.36
CA LEU A 106 -7.88 8.81 3.76
C LEU A 106 -8.39 9.96 4.64
N GLU A 107 -9.56 10.52 4.35
CA GLU A 107 -10.14 11.63 5.10
C GLU A 107 -10.48 11.21 6.54
N SER A 108 -10.96 9.96 6.74
CA SER A 108 -11.22 9.40 8.07
C SER A 108 -9.99 9.37 9.00
N LYS A 109 -8.78 9.47 8.43
CA LYS A 109 -7.51 9.48 9.18
C LYS A 109 -6.96 10.87 9.45
N ARG A 110 -7.57 11.92 8.89
CA ARG A 110 -7.13 13.31 9.11
C ARG A 110 -7.63 13.92 10.41
N THR A 111 -8.68 13.34 10.98
CA THR A 111 -9.35 13.82 12.20
C THR A 111 -8.84 13.13 13.47
N CYS A 112 -7.77 12.35 13.39
CA CYS A 112 -7.14 11.65 14.51
C CYS A 112 -5.85 12.35 14.95
#